data_AF-A0A922WS35-F1
#
_entry.id   AF-A0A922WS35-F1
#
_cell.length_a   1.000
_cell.length_b   1.000
_cell.length_c   1.000
_cell.angle_alpha   90.00
_cell.angle_beta   90.00
_cell.angle_gamma   90.00
#
_symmetry.space_group_name_H-M   'P 1'
#
loop_
_entity.id
_entity.type
_entity.pdbx_description
1 polymer ?
#
loop_
_entity_poly.entity_id
_entity_poly.type
_entity_poly.pdbx_seq_one_letter_code
_entity_poly.pdbx_strand_id
1 'polypeptide(L)'
;MEPGDLEGLARAIPPAHRQLLTGLPWVVEHPENIFVHAGLDPNQPTDMQLRILHEKDWTLVRPPWLCDKALAAGDGPTDNWRRIVSGHVPVPEVVSRPKRLLIDTTGGVSGELSCVILPEGKIIQSFGGSERGKLSAAETAAAQHAKPAIPGVDAVNRRVPGGPDRTSHRAEADPVERDSSRGDRNSSRSRSAGSAQIKAEPAKMSWWKRLLG
;
A
#
# COMPACT_ATOMS: atom_id res chain seq x y z
N MET A 1 4.13 -33.55 -18.11
CA MET A 1 4.93 -32.35 -17.76
C MET A 1 5.48 -32.64 -16.38
N GLU A 2 6.79 -32.82 -16.26
CA GLU A 2 7.43 -33.06 -14.95
C GLU A 2 7.33 -31.80 -14.09
N PRO A 3 7.20 -31.92 -12.76
CA PRO A 3 7.29 -30.76 -11.87
C PRO A 3 8.56 -29.95 -12.15
N GLY A 4 8.40 -28.65 -12.44
CA GLY A 4 9.53 -27.78 -12.79
C GLY A 4 9.87 -27.69 -14.28
N ASP A 5 9.11 -28.32 -15.17
CA ASP A 5 9.22 -28.09 -16.63
C ASP A 5 8.60 -26.73 -17.02
N LEU A 6 9.37 -25.69 -16.77
CA LEU A 6 9.01 -24.29 -17.00
C LEU A 6 8.77 -23.98 -18.48
N GLU A 7 9.50 -24.64 -19.38
CA GLU A 7 9.42 -24.42 -20.82
C GLU A 7 8.21 -25.12 -21.42
N GLY A 8 7.92 -26.35 -20.97
CA GLY A 8 6.68 -27.05 -21.28
C GLY A 8 5.46 -26.26 -20.81
N LEU A 9 5.50 -25.71 -19.59
CA LEU A 9 4.42 -24.86 -19.08
C LEU A 9 4.25 -23.61 -19.95
N ALA A 10 5.34 -22.92 -20.29
CA ALA A 10 5.29 -21.75 -21.17
C ALA A 10 4.66 -22.08 -22.53
N ARG A 11 4.96 -23.24 -23.12
CA ARG A 11 4.31 -23.68 -24.37
C ARG A 11 2.83 -23.99 -24.18
N ALA A 12 2.44 -24.57 -23.06
CA ALA A 12 1.07 -24.99 -22.78
C ALA A 12 0.08 -23.84 -22.51
N ILE A 13 0.55 -22.68 -22.02
CA ILE A 13 -0.35 -21.55 -21.74
C ILE A 13 -0.84 -20.92 -23.06
N PRO A 14 -2.15 -20.81 -23.32
CA PRO A 14 -2.66 -20.14 -24.52
C PRO A 14 -2.18 -18.68 -24.64
N PRO A 15 -1.92 -18.16 -25.86
CA PRO A 15 -1.52 -16.77 -26.05
C PRO A 15 -2.47 -15.75 -25.39
N ALA A 16 -3.79 -15.99 -25.45
CA ALA A 16 -4.78 -15.14 -24.80
C ALA A 16 -4.63 -15.10 -23.27
N HIS A 17 -4.28 -16.22 -22.63
CA HIS A 17 -4.06 -16.28 -21.18
C HIS A 17 -2.77 -15.57 -20.80
N ARG A 18 -1.71 -15.69 -21.62
CA ARG A 18 -0.48 -14.91 -21.44
C ARG A 18 -0.78 -13.42 -21.48
N GLN A 19 -1.48 -12.98 -22.52
CA GLN A 19 -1.86 -11.57 -22.67
C GLN A 19 -2.64 -11.06 -21.46
N LEU A 20 -3.62 -11.84 -20.98
CA LEU A 20 -4.36 -11.51 -19.77
C LEU A 20 -3.43 -11.37 -18.56
N LEU A 21 -2.62 -12.38 -18.24
CA LEU A 21 -1.72 -12.37 -17.08
C LEU A 21 -0.68 -11.25 -17.14
N THR A 22 -0.13 -10.96 -18.33
CA THR A 22 0.77 -9.81 -18.54
C THR A 22 0.06 -8.47 -18.42
N GLY A 23 -1.24 -8.43 -18.67
CA GLY A 23 -2.05 -7.21 -18.65
C GLY A 23 -2.62 -6.86 -17.27
N LEU A 24 -2.65 -7.80 -16.32
CA LEU A 24 -3.21 -7.54 -15.00
C LEU A 24 -2.46 -6.40 -14.27
N PRO A 25 -3.17 -5.41 -13.72
CA PRO A 25 -2.57 -4.39 -12.87
C PRO A 25 -2.19 -4.99 -11.51
N TRP A 26 -1.15 -4.47 -10.87
CA TRP A 26 -0.81 -4.85 -9.49
C TRP A 26 -1.62 -4.09 -8.44
N VAL A 27 -2.18 -2.94 -8.83
CA VAL A 27 -3.05 -2.11 -8.01
C VAL A 27 -4.19 -1.56 -8.86
N VAL A 28 -5.38 -1.48 -8.28
CA VAL A 28 -6.50 -0.72 -8.84
C VAL A 28 -6.91 0.32 -7.81
N GLU A 29 -7.04 1.57 -8.24
CA GLU A 29 -7.42 2.68 -7.37
C GLU A 29 -8.85 3.12 -7.66
N HIS A 30 -9.61 3.30 -6.59
CA HIS A 30 -10.91 3.93 -6.55
C HIS A 30 -10.82 5.14 -5.59
N PRO A 31 -11.66 6.18 -5.72
CA PRO A 31 -11.62 7.33 -4.82
C PRO A 31 -11.55 6.96 -3.34
N GLU A 32 -12.33 5.97 -2.91
CA GLU A 32 -12.39 5.53 -1.50
C GLU A 32 -11.59 4.25 -1.18
N ASN A 33 -11.11 3.52 -2.18
CA ASN A 33 -10.52 2.19 -1.99
C ASN A 33 -9.24 1.98 -2.81
N ILE A 34 -8.29 1.23 -2.27
CA ILE A 34 -7.12 0.72 -2.98
C ILE A 34 -7.23 -0.81 -3.00
N PHE A 35 -7.29 -1.40 -4.18
CA PHE A 35 -7.31 -2.84 -4.35
C PHE A 35 -5.89 -3.32 -4.67
N VAL A 36 -5.32 -4.13 -3.77
CA VAL A 36 -3.97 -4.66 -3.89
C VAL A 36 -3.93 -6.08 -3.32
N HIS A 37 -3.16 -6.98 -3.93
CA HIS A 37 -3.21 -8.40 -3.57
C HIS A 37 -2.95 -8.65 -2.07
N ALA A 38 -1.81 -8.16 -1.54
CA ALA A 38 -1.38 -8.40 -0.16
C ALA A 38 -1.61 -7.21 0.80
N GLY A 39 -1.46 -5.98 0.31
CA GLY A 39 -1.55 -4.77 1.12
C GLY A 39 -0.47 -3.76 0.74
N LEU A 40 -0.30 -2.76 1.60
CA LEU A 40 0.76 -1.75 1.53
C LEU A 40 1.55 -1.79 2.85
N ASP A 41 2.86 -1.58 2.77
CA ASP A 41 3.75 -1.51 3.92
C ASP A 41 3.44 -0.26 4.75
N PRO A 42 3.07 -0.39 6.04
CA PRO A 42 2.74 0.76 6.89
C PRO A 42 3.91 1.72 7.15
N ASN A 43 5.15 1.29 6.90
CA ASN A 43 6.37 2.07 7.16
C ASN A 43 6.88 2.83 5.93
N GLN A 44 6.18 2.74 4.79
CA GLN A 44 6.56 3.40 3.55
C GLN A 44 5.46 4.36 3.06
N PRO A 45 5.82 5.51 2.45
CA PRO A 45 4.83 6.44 1.90
C PRO A 45 3.92 5.79 0.86
N THR A 46 2.64 6.13 0.89
CA THR A 46 1.63 5.52 0.02
C THR A 46 1.92 5.78 -1.45
N ASP A 47 2.20 7.03 -1.82
CA ASP A 47 2.43 7.43 -3.20
C ASP A 47 3.65 6.74 -3.81
N MET A 48 4.70 6.50 -3.00
CA MET A 48 5.88 5.76 -3.44
C MET A 48 5.51 4.32 -3.80
N GLN A 49 4.76 3.64 -2.94
CA GLN A 49 4.33 2.27 -3.18
C GLN A 49 3.41 2.19 -4.39
N LEU A 50 2.46 3.10 -4.54
CA LEU A 50 1.55 3.15 -5.70
C LEU A 50 2.30 3.33 -7.01
N ARG A 51 3.29 4.22 -7.06
CA ARG A 51 4.15 4.38 -8.25
C ARG A 51 4.85 3.08 -8.64
N ILE A 52 5.44 2.37 -7.67
CA ILE A 52 6.10 1.08 -7.91
C ILE A 52 5.09 0.05 -8.45
N LEU A 53 3.87 0.02 -7.89
CA LEU A 53 2.81 -0.90 -8.33
C LEU A 53 2.31 -0.59 -9.75
N HIS A 54 2.25 0.69 -10.12
CA HIS A 54 1.88 1.13 -11.48
C HIS A 54 2.95 0.86 -12.51
N GLU A 55 4.22 1.11 -12.17
CA GLU A 55 5.35 0.88 -13.06
C GLU A 55 5.47 -0.61 -13.41
N LYS A 56 5.11 -1.50 -12.46
CA LYS A 56 5.12 -2.96 -12.65
C LYS A 56 6.43 -3.46 -13.24
N ASP A 57 7.53 -2.83 -12.84
CA ASP A 57 8.84 -3.10 -13.42
C ASP A 57 9.41 -4.41 -12.84
N TRP A 58 9.32 -5.47 -13.63
CA TRP A 58 9.87 -6.78 -13.32
C TRP A 58 11.40 -6.86 -13.36
N THR A 59 12.07 -5.81 -13.87
CA THR A 59 13.55 -5.74 -13.91
C THR A 59 14.13 -5.29 -12.59
N LEU A 60 13.36 -4.53 -11.81
CA LEU A 60 13.69 -4.15 -10.45
C LEU A 60 13.39 -5.30 -9.48
N VAL A 61 14.07 -5.29 -8.33
CA VAL A 61 13.80 -6.25 -7.26
C VAL A 61 12.35 -6.13 -6.86
N ARG A 62 11.59 -7.22 -7.00
CA ARG A 62 10.18 -7.27 -6.60
C ARG A 62 10.10 -6.85 -5.13
N PRO A 63 9.36 -5.78 -4.81
CA PRO A 63 9.04 -5.39 -3.45
C PRO A 63 8.74 -6.59 -2.53
N PRO A 64 9.54 -6.89 -1.47
CA PRO A 64 9.27 -8.02 -0.59
C PRO A 64 7.86 -8.00 0.03
N TRP A 65 7.30 -6.81 0.25
CA TRP A 65 5.99 -6.62 0.85
C TRP A 65 4.83 -7.02 -0.06
N LEU A 66 5.04 -7.22 -1.37
CA LEU A 66 4.01 -7.74 -2.29
C LEU A 66 3.53 -9.17 -1.96
N CYS A 67 4.28 -9.90 -1.13
CA CYS A 67 3.97 -11.24 -0.67
C CYS A 67 4.05 -11.38 0.85
N ASP A 68 4.06 -10.27 1.57
CA ASP A 68 4.16 -10.30 3.02
C ASP A 68 2.78 -10.52 3.65
N LYS A 69 2.66 -11.64 4.38
CA LYS A 69 1.44 -12.02 5.09
C LYS A 69 1.18 -11.14 6.31
N ALA A 70 2.21 -10.52 6.88
CA ALA A 70 2.05 -9.63 8.03
C ALA A 70 1.19 -8.40 7.71
N LEU A 71 1.13 -8.00 6.43
CA LEU A 71 0.34 -6.86 5.99
C LEU A 71 -1.16 -7.03 6.22
N ALA A 72 -1.67 -8.26 6.36
CA ALA A 72 -3.09 -8.49 6.64
C ALA A 72 -3.51 -7.98 8.03
N ALA A 73 -2.59 -7.95 9.01
CA ALA A 73 -2.89 -7.46 10.35
C ALA A 73 -3.09 -5.94 10.40
N GLY A 74 -2.29 -5.18 9.64
CA GLY A 74 -2.26 -3.72 9.69
C GLY A 74 -3.28 -3.01 8.79
N ASP A 75 -3.55 -1.74 9.13
CA ASP A 75 -4.39 -0.82 8.33
C ASP A 75 -3.62 -0.18 7.16
N GLY A 76 -2.33 -0.50 7.00
CA GLY A 76 -1.44 0.08 6.00
C GLY A 76 -0.86 1.44 6.41
N PRO A 77 -0.31 2.20 5.45
CA PRO A 77 0.33 3.48 5.70
C PRO A 77 -0.56 4.48 6.44
N THR A 78 0.07 5.29 7.30
CA THR A 78 -0.62 6.32 8.09
C THR A 78 -1.05 7.52 7.23
N ASP A 79 -0.36 7.79 6.13
CA ASP A 79 -0.66 8.85 5.15
C ASP A 79 -1.80 8.48 4.19
N ASN A 80 -2.19 7.21 4.10
CA ASN A 80 -3.33 6.77 3.31
C ASN A 80 -4.64 6.85 4.10
N TRP A 81 -5.64 7.53 3.55
CA TRP A 81 -7.00 7.58 4.12
C TRP A 81 -7.95 6.55 3.48
N ARG A 82 -7.63 6.05 2.28
CA ARG A 82 -8.47 5.10 1.53
C ARG A 82 -8.47 3.73 2.18
N ARG A 83 -9.56 2.98 2.05
CA ARG A 83 -9.64 1.60 2.54
C ARG A 83 -8.81 0.67 1.64
N ILE A 84 -7.94 -0.15 2.25
CA ILE A 84 -7.14 -1.14 1.52
C ILE A 84 -7.93 -2.45 1.44
N VAL A 85 -8.17 -2.94 0.22
CA VAL A 85 -8.87 -4.20 -0.05
C VAL A 85 -7.87 -5.23 -0.54
N SER A 86 -7.79 -6.39 0.14
CA SER A 86 -6.80 -7.44 -0.17
C SER A 86 -7.33 -8.85 0.05
N GLY A 87 -6.72 -9.82 -0.67
CA GLY A 87 -7.02 -11.25 -0.55
C GLY A 87 -5.92 -11.97 0.21
N HIS A 88 -4.82 -12.33 -0.48
CA HIS A 88 -3.53 -12.90 -0.04
C HIS A 88 -3.45 -13.80 1.21
N VAL A 89 -3.89 -13.33 2.38
CA VAL A 89 -3.91 -14.08 3.62
C VAL A 89 -5.34 -14.55 3.88
N PRO A 90 -5.59 -15.87 3.88
CA PRO A 90 -6.92 -16.38 4.16
C PRO A 90 -7.33 -16.02 5.59
N VAL A 91 -8.57 -15.56 5.71
CA VAL A 91 -9.25 -15.26 6.98
C VAL A 91 -10.50 -16.13 7.10
N PRO A 92 -10.94 -16.51 8.31
CA PRO A 92 -12.09 -17.40 8.47
C PRO A 92 -13.40 -16.77 7.97
N GLU A 93 -13.49 -15.45 7.99
CA GLU A 93 -14.60 -14.65 7.48
C GLU A 93 -14.09 -13.32 6.92
N VAL A 94 -14.89 -12.63 6.11
CA VAL A 94 -14.54 -11.31 5.59
C VAL A 94 -14.30 -10.35 6.75
N VAL A 95 -13.11 -9.75 6.80
CA VAL A 95 -12.77 -8.75 7.82
C VAL A 95 -13.01 -7.36 7.25
N SER A 96 -13.98 -6.64 7.80
CA SER A 96 -14.29 -5.25 7.43
C SER A 96 -13.92 -4.30 8.57
N ARG A 97 -12.95 -3.43 8.32
CA ARG A 97 -12.50 -2.34 9.20
C ARG A 97 -12.53 -1.03 8.42
N PRO A 98 -12.53 0.15 9.08
CA PRO A 98 -12.57 1.43 8.38
C PRO A 98 -11.52 1.56 7.27
N LYS A 99 -10.26 1.20 7.55
CA LYS A 99 -9.13 1.27 6.61
C LYS A 99 -8.77 -0.05 5.94
N ARG A 100 -9.46 -1.17 6.25
CA ARG A 100 -9.07 -2.49 5.74
C ARG A 100 -10.26 -3.37 5.39
N LEU A 101 -10.17 -4.07 4.26
CA LEU A 101 -11.10 -5.12 3.85
C LEU A 101 -10.31 -6.36 3.43
N LEU A 102 -10.46 -7.47 4.16
CA LEU A 102 -9.86 -8.75 3.82
C LEU A 102 -10.95 -9.69 3.31
N ILE A 103 -10.82 -10.17 2.07
CA ILE A 103 -11.90 -10.92 1.39
C ILE A 103 -11.53 -12.35 1.01
N ASP A 104 -10.28 -12.77 1.22
CA ASP A 104 -9.90 -14.16 0.95
C ASP A 104 -10.34 -15.06 2.09
N THR A 105 -11.44 -15.78 1.89
CA THR A 105 -11.97 -16.76 2.84
C THR A 105 -11.61 -18.19 2.51
N THR A 106 -10.77 -18.42 1.49
CA THR A 106 -10.51 -19.78 0.96
C THR A 106 -9.05 -20.16 0.87
N GLY A 107 -8.17 -19.18 0.67
CA GLY A 107 -6.77 -19.41 0.30
C GLY A 107 -6.60 -20.20 -1.00
N GLY A 108 -7.66 -20.31 -1.81
CA GLY A 108 -7.69 -21.16 -3.01
C GLY A 108 -7.73 -22.67 -2.73
N VAL A 109 -7.99 -23.10 -1.49
CA VAL A 109 -7.97 -24.53 -1.11
C VAL A 109 -9.38 -25.06 -0.89
N SER A 110 -10.16 -24.40 -0.02
CA SER A 110 -11.48 -24.87 0.41
C SER A 110 -12.29 -23.72 0.99
N GLY A 111 -13.60 -23.88 1.10
CA GLY A 111 -14.51 -22.86 1.62
C GLY A 111 -15.23 -22.11 0.50
N GLU A 112 -15.86 -20.99 0.85
CA GLU A 112 -16.67 -20.21 -0.07
C GLU A 112 -15.93 -18.98 -0.59
N LEU A 113 -16.10 -18.68 -1.88
CA LEU A 113 -15.59 -17.44 -2.45
C LEU A 113 -16.43 -16.28 -1.94
N SER A 114 -15.77 -15.32 -1.28
CA SER A 114 -16.42 -14.11 -0.79
C SER A 114 -16.26 -12.95 -1.76
N CYS A 115 -17.30 -12.14 -1.87
CA CYS A 115 -17.34 -10.88 -2.59
C CYS A 115 -17.96 -9.81 -1.69
N VAL A 116 -17.50 -8.57 -1.80
CA VAL A 116 -18.07 -7.43 -1.08
C VAL A 116 -18.56 -6.41 -2.11
N ILE A 117 -19.85 -6.09 -2.06
CA ILE A 117 -20.42 -5.00 -2.84
C ILE A 117 -20.12 -3.69 -2.14
N LEU A 118 -19.56 -2.73 -2.89
CA LEU A 118 -19.21 -1.39 -2.41
C LEU A 118 -20.14 -0.35 -3.07
N PRO A 119 -20.51 0.73 -2.34
CA PRO A 119 -20.06 1.10 -0.99
C PRO A 119 -20.80 0.40 0.16
N GLU A 120 -21.84 -0.39 -0.12
CA GLU A 120 -22.78 -0.92 0.89
C GLU A 120 -22.13 -1.87 1.91
N GLY A 121 -20.97 -2.45 1.57
CA GLY A 121 -20.27 -3.43 2.40
C GLY A 121 -20.98 -4.79 2.45
N LYS A 122 -21.92 -5.05 1.52
CA LYS A 122 -22.70 -6.29 1.50
C LYS A 122 -21.83 -7.46 1.05
N ILE A 123 -21.75 -8.50 1.87
CA ILE A 123 -21.02 -9.73 1.58
C ILE A 123 -21.90 -10.71 0.79
N ILE A 124 -21.34 -11.30 -0.26
CA ILE A 124 -21.94 -12.40 -1.04
C ILE A 124 -20.95 -13.56 -1.05
N GLN A 125 -21.43 -14.78 -0.85
CA GLN A 125 -20.62 -16.00 -0.89
C GLN A 125 -21.17 -17.03 -1.89
N SER A 126 -20.29 -17.90 -2.40
CA SER A 126 -20.60 -18.79 -3.52
C SER A 126 -21.56 -19.95 -3.21
N PHE A 127 -21.67 -20.43 -1.95
CA PHE A 127 -22.61 -21.49 -1.57
C PHE A 127 -23.73 -20.96 -0.68
N GLY A 128 -24.60 -20.15 -1.29
CA GLY A 128 -25.92 -19.87 -0.75
C GLY A 128 -25.99 -18.58 0.06
N GLY A 129 -26.87 -17.69 -0.39
CA GLY A 129 -27.48 -16.66 0.44
C GLY A 129 -28.32 -17.27 1.56
N SER A 130 -27.67 -17.91 2.54
CA SER A 130 -28.24 -18.16 3.85
C SER A 130 -27.79 -17.02 4.77
N GLU A 131 -28.65 -16.00 4.89
CA GLU A 131 -28.79 -15.05 6.00
C GLU A 131 -27.79 -15.22 7.19
N ARG A 132 -26.51 -14.89 6.99
CA ARG A 132 -25.54 -14.72 8.08
C ARG A 132 -24.58 -13.60 7.70
N GLY A 133 -25.00 -12.40 8.07
CA GLY A 133 -24.26 -11.17 7.79
C GLY A 133 -25.16 -9.93 7.83
N LYS A 134 -26.15 -9.89 8.73
CA LYS A 134 -26.64 -8.58 9.18
C LYS A 134 -25.52 -7.98 10.01
N LEU A 135 -24.61 -7.26 9.34
CA LEU A 135 -23.89 -6.18 10.01
C LEU A 135 -24.97 -5.33 10.68
N SER A 136 -24.86 -5.13 11.98
CA SER A 136 -25.80 -4.27 12.67
C SER A 136 -25.71 -2.89 12.02
N ALA A 137 -26.85 -2.25 11.76
CA ALA A 137 -26.93 -0.94 11.12
C ALA A 137 -26.11 0.16 11.84
N ALA A 138 -25.56 -0.13 13.02
CA ALA A 138 -24.68 0.76 13.78
C ALA A 138 -23.30 0.97 13.13
N GLU A 139 -22.75 0.00 12.37
CA GLU A 139 -21.41 0.12 11.79
C GLU A 139 -21.41 0.82 10.42
N THR A 140 -22.52 0.74 9.66
CA THR A 140 -22.67 1.44 8.38
C THR A 140 -22.88 2.95 8.56
N ALA A 141 -23.45 3.39 9.69
CA ALA A 141 -23.70 4.80 9.98
C ALA A 141 -22.42 5.59 10.37
N ALA A 142 -21.42 4.91 10.94
CA ALA A 142 -20.19 5.57 11.41
C ALA A 142 -19.25 6.00 10.26
N ALA A 143 -19.37 5.40 9.08
CA ALA A 143 -18.56 5.75 7.91
C ALA A 143 -19.08 6.98 7.13
N GLN A 144 -20.31 7.46 7.42
CA GLN A 144 -20.94 8.53 6.65
C GLN A 144 -20.94 9.90 7.33
N HIS A 145 -20.46 10.04 8.58
CA HIS A 145 -20.42 11.33 9.28
C HIS A 145 -19.06 11.58 9.96
N ALA A 146 -18.04 11.92 9.18
CA ALA A 146 -16.85 12.59 9.68
C ALA A 146 -16.37 13.64 8.67
N LYS A 147 -17.14 14.72 8.52
CA LYS A 147 -16.61 15.98 8.00
C LYS A 147 -16.00 16.70 9.21
N PRO A 148 -14.68 16.90 9.32
CA PRO A 148 -14.13 17.62 10.45
C PRO A 148 -14.54 19.09 10.35
N ALA A 149 -15.32 19.55 11.32
CA ALA A 149 -15.56 20.97 11.56
C ALA A 149 -14.26 21.57 12.11
N ILE A 150 -13.68 22.54 11.39
CA ILE A 150 -12.62 23.40 11.91
C ILE A 150 -13.30 24.42 12.83
N PRO A 151 -12.98 24.48 14.14
CA PRO A 151 -13.50 25.52 15.01
C PRO A 151 -12.58 26.75 14.98
N GLY A 152 -13.17 27.92 14.69
CA GLY A 152 -12.65 29.21 15.13
C GLY A 152 -11.86 30.01 14.09
N VAL A 153 -12.56 30.85 13.33
CA VAL A 153 -12.14 32.23 13.04
C VAL A 153 -13.40 33.05 12.80
N ASP A 154 -13.87 33.68 13.88
CA ASP A 154 -14.88 34.72 13.78
C ASP A 154 -14.35 35.93 13.02
N ALA A 155 -15.26 36.52 12.26
CA ALA A 155 -15.06 37.65 11.40
C ALA A 155 -14.60 38.91 12.15
N VAL A 156 -13.48 39.49 11.73
CA VAL A 156 -13.27 40.95 11.77
C VAL A 156 -12.52 41.35 10.51
N ASN A 157 -13.21 41.88 9.51
CA ASN A 157 -12.56 42.73 8.51
C ASN A 157 -13.31 44.06 8.41
N ARG A 158 -12.87 45.01 9.23
CA ARG A 158 -13.27 46.42 9.17
C ARG A 158 -12.39 47.09 8.11
N ARG A 159 -13.02 47.61 7.06
CA ARG A 159 -12.39 48.54 6.10
C ARG A 159 -12.06 49.86 6.78
N VAL A 160 -10.86 50.39 6.56
CA VAL A 160 -10.55 51.84 6.53
C VAL A 160 -9.40 52.08 5.52
N PRO A 161 -9.36 53.19 4.75
CA PRO A 161 -8.51 53.37 3.56
C PRO A 161 -7.29 54.30 3.79
N GLY A 162 -6.35 54.31 2.83
CA GLY A 162 -5.40 55.41 2.60
C GLY A 162 -3.91 55.02 2.56
N GLY A 163 -3.22 55.27 1.43
CA GLY A 163 -1.75 55.19 1.26
C GLY A 163 -1.00 56.39 1.88
N PRO A 164 0.22 56.79 1.44
CA PRO A 164 1.04 56.29 0.32
C PRO A 164 2.55 56.02 0.62
N ASP A 165 3.17 55.31 -0.32
CA ASP A 165 4.51 55.45 -0.94
C ASP A 165 5.73 56.02 -0.17
N ARG A 166 6.86 55.28 -0.17
CA ARG A 166 8.24 55.76 -0.48
C ARG A 166 9.36 54.72 -0.24
N THR A 167 9.98 54.31 -1.36
CA THR A 167 11.43 54.35 -1.69
C THR A 167 12.53 53.84 -0.72
N SER A 168 13.27 52.83 -1.22
CA SER A 168 14.75 52.69 -1.36
C SER A 168 15.71 52.65 -0.16
N HIS A 169 16.54 51.58 -0.10
CA HIS A 169 18.03 51.54 -0.07
C HIS A 169 18.50 50.16 0.50
N ARG A 170 19.30 49.34 -0.24
CA ARG A 170 20.78 49.17 -0.21
C ARG A 170 21.29 48.65 1.17
N ALA A 171 22.18 47.68 1.38
CA ALA A 171 23.28 47.00 0.66
C ALA A 171 23.53 45.61 1.34
N GLU A 172 23.97 44.57 0.62
CA GLU A 172 25.33 43.98 0.60
C GLU A 172 25.79 43.06 1.77
N ALA A 173 26.20 41.85 1.34
CA ALA A 173 27.38 41.05 1.70
C ALA A 173 27.51 40.29 3.05
N ASP A 174 27.38 38.95 2.98
CA ASP A 174 28.45 37.92 3.02
C ASP A 174 29.37 37.76 4.29
N PRO A 175 30.10 36.62 4.44
CA PRO A 175 29.83 35.60 5.45
C PRO A 175 30.94 35.46 6.51
N VAL A 176 30.69 34.71 7.59
CA VAL A 176 31.74 34.32 8.55
C VAL A 176 31.61 32.83 8.90
N GLU A 177 32.54 32.05 8.34
CA GLU A 177 33.04 30.81 8.94
C GLU A 177 33.66 31.08 10.31
N ARG A 178 33.44 30.18 11.28
CA ARG A 178 34.49 29.82 12.24
C ARG A 178 34.27 28.41 12.79
N ASP A 179 35.17 27.56 12.32
CA ASP A 179 35.70 26.37 12.96
C ASP A 179 36.09 26.61 14.43
N SER A 180 35.86 25.61 15.30
CA SER A 180 36.91 25.02 16.14
C SER A 180 36.37 24.08 17.22
N SER A 181 36.81 22.83 17.10
CA SER A 181 37.32 21.96 18.17
C SER A 181 36.41 21.59 19.35
N ARG A 182 36.09 20.29 19.45
CA ARG A 182 36.08 19.56 20.73
C ARG A 182 36.36 18.08 20.47
N GLY A 183 37.59 17.66 20.77
CA GLY A 183 37.88 16.26 21.01
C GLY A 183 37.51 15.89 22.44
N ASP A 184 36.95 14.70 22.64
CA ASP A 184 37.50 13.72 23.57
C ASP A 184 36.78 12.37 23.45
N ARG A 185 37.61 11.33 23.29
CA ARG A 185 37.52 9.98 23.87
C ARG A 185 36.14 9.42 24.22
N ASN A 186 35.78 8.28 23.59
CA ASN A 186 35.71 7.04 24.37
C ASN A 186 35.78 5.78 23.50
N SER A 187 36.72 4.91 23.86
CA SER A 187 36.83 3.54 23.39
C SER A 187 35.94 2.63 24.23
N SER A 188 35.01 1.90 23.59
CA SER A 188 34.43 0.70 24.17
C SER A 188 34.19 -0.35 23.08
N ARG A 189 34.95 -1.44 23.21
CA ARG A 189 34.72 -2.72 22.53
C ARG A 189 33.37 -3.27 22.98
N SER A 190 32.52 -3.72 22.05
CA SER A 190 31.91 -5.05 22.16
C SER A 190 31.24 -5.53 20.87
N ARG A 191 31.68 -6.72 20.46
CA ARG A 191 30.93 -7.87 19.93
C ARG A 191 30.19 -7.71 18.59
N SER A 192 30.89 -8.22 17.59
CA SER A 192 30.37 -8.83 16.36
C SER A 192 29.18 -9.77 16.63
N ALA A 193 28.04 -9.49 15.99
CA ALA A 193 27.01 -10.47 15.68
C ALA A 193 26.89 -10.54 14.16
N GLY A 194 27.04 -11.75 13.63
CA GLY A 194 27.16 -12.04 12.20
C GLY A 194 25.96 -11.56 11.38
N SER A 195 26.27 -10.78 10.35
CA SER A 195 25.35 -10.54 9.24
C SER A 195 25.26 -11.82 8.43
N ALA A 196 24.15 -12.55 8.59
CA ALA A 196 23.80 -13.61 7.67
C ALA A 196 23.31 -12.96 6.37
N GLN A 197 24.21 -12.82 5.39
CA GLN A 197 23.84 -12.56 4.00
C GLN A 197 22.93 -13.69 3.51
N ILE A 198 21.62 -13.43 3.48
CA ILE A 198 20.69 -14.24 2.71
C ILE A 198 20.99 -13.94 1.24
N LYS A 199 21.78 -14.81 0.61
CA LYS A 199 21.95 -14.83 -0.85
C LYS A 199 20.58 -15.17 -1.46
N ALA A 200 19.91 -14.18 -2.01
CA ALA A 200 18.77 -14.41 -2.88
C ALA A 200 19.25 -15.18 -4.13
N GLU A 201 18.69 -16.36 -4.37
CA GLU A 201 18.99 -17.15 -5.56
C GLU A 201 18.49 -16.44 -6.83
N PRO A 202 19.35 -16.18 -7.83
CA PRO A 202 18.95 -15.54 -9.09
C PRO A 202 18.11 -16.44 -10.01
N ALA A 203 17.98 -17.73 -9.71
CA ALA A 203 17.35 -18.72 -10.59
C ALA A 203 15.84 -18.45 -10.82
N LYS A 204 15.13 -17.95 -9.80
CA LYS A 204 13.68 -17.67 -9.89
C LYS A 204 13.35 -16.45 -10.77
N MET A 205 14.32 -15.56 -11.00
CA MET A 205 14.12 -14.34 -11.80
C MET A 205 14.14 -14.61 -13.31
N SER A 206 14.81 -15.68 -13.77
CA SER A 206 14.87 -15.98 -15.21
C SER A 206 13.55 -16.54 -15.76
N TRP A 207 12.71 -17.11 -14.91
CA TRP A 207 11.50 -17.80 -15.34
C TRP A 207 10.38 -16.86 -15.79
N TRP A 208 10.09 -15.82 -15.00
CA TRP A 208 9.03 -14.87 -15.34
C TRP A 208 9.34 -14.04 -16.58
N LYS A 209 10.61 -13.70 -16.80
CA LYS A 209 11.06 -13.13 -18.08
C LYS A 209 10.76 -14.10 -19.23
N ARG A 210 11.25 -15.35 -19.16
CA ARG A 210 10.99 -16.37 -20.20
C ARG A 210 9.51 -16.71 -20.45
N LEU A 211 8.63 -16.52 -19.48
CA LEU A 211 7.19 -16.77 -19.62
C LEU A 211 6.44 -15.62 -20.32
N LEU A 212 6.92 -14.39 -20.16
CA LEU A 212 6.24 -13.15 -20.57
C LEU A 212 6.97 -12.37 -21.68
N GLY A 213 8.22 -12.75 -22.00
CA GLY A 213 9.11 -12.12 -22.99
C GLY A 213 10.59 -12.46 -22.73
#